data_AF-A0A7Y1UF44-F1
#
_entry.id   AF-A0A7Y1UF44-F1
#
_cell.length_a   1.000
_cell.length_b   1.000
_cell.length_c   1.000
_cell.angle_alpha   90.00
_cell.angle_beta   90.00
_cell.angle_gamma   90.00
#
_symmetry.space_group_name_H-M   'P 1'
#
loop_
_entity.id
_entity.type
_entity.pdbx_description
1 polymer ?
#
loop_
_entity_poly.entity_id
_entity_poly.type
_entity_poly.pdbx_seq_one_letter_code
_entity_poly.pdbx_strand_id
1 'polypeptide(L)'
;MDVAGSPGRALRRGLPVVFAAALQDVPVWVFHGAKNPTGNMEMSRSVVEALETAGADPKYTGIPDGDHGITDAVHGDDEFHQWHFAQRREQGRGLKPAGAGHEFASTWRRAAG
;
A
#
# COMPACT_ATOMS: atom_id res chain seq x y z
N MET A 1 33.34 -25.67 -19.16
CA MET A 1 32.10 -25.77 -19.96
C MET A 1 31.07 -24.93 -19.24
N ASP A 2 30.95 -23.68 -19.67
CA ASP A 2 29.92 -22.73 -19.25
C ASP A 2 28.52 -23.26 -19.60
N VAL A 3 27.59 -23.18 -18.63
CA VAL A 3 26.16 -23.14 -18.93
C VAL A 3 25.65 -21.81 -18.40
N ALA A 4 25.37 -20.94 -19.35
CA ALA A 4 24.84 -19.60 -19.20
C ALA A 4 23.54 -19.55 -18.37
N GLY A 5 23.39 -18.43 -17.67
CA GLY A 5 22.25 -18.09 -16.84
C GLY A 5 20.90 -18.23 -17.54
N SER A 6 19.95 -18.78 -16.79
CA SER A 6 18.54 -18.72 -17.16
C SER A 6 18.06 -17.27 -17.04
N PRO A 7 17.53 -16.65 -18.10
CA PRO A 7 17.09 -15.27 -18.06
C PRO A 7 15.90 -15.14 -17.11
N GLY A 8 15.99 -14.13 -16.24
CA GLY A 8 14.98 -13.77 -15.26
C GLY A 8 13.58 -13.82 -15.83
N ARG A 9 12.70 -14.53 -15.12
CA ARG A 9 11.27 -14.47 -15.34
C ARG A 9 10.85 -13.02 -15.12
N ALA A 10 10.61 -12.34 -16.25
CA ALA A 10 10.19 -10.96 -16.33
C ALA A 10 9.22 -10.63 -15.19
N LEU A 11 9.70 -9.78 -14.28
CA LEU A 11 8.89 -9.03 -13.34
C LEU A 11 7.77 -8.40 -14.18
N ARG A 12 6.53 -8.87 -14.01
CA ARG A 12 5.39 -8.25 -14.69
C ARG A 12 5.41 -6.77 -14.31
N ARG A 13 5.71 -5.91 -15.29
CA ARG A 13 5.54 -4.47 -15.15
C ARG A 13 4.10 -4.21 -14.69
N GLY A 14 3.98 -3.41 -13.63
CA GLY A 14 2.81 -2.57 -13.40
C GLY A 14 1.75 -3.14 -12.46
N LEU A 15 1.90 -2.88 -11.17
CA LEU A 15 0.76 -2.69 -10.25
C LEU A 15 1.19 -1.99 -8.95
N PRO A 16 2.34 -2.32 -8.31
CA PRO A 16 2.73 -1.66 -7.06
C PRO A 16 3.41 -0.29 -7.26
N VAL A 17 4.26 -0.14 -8.28
CA VAL A 17 5.03 1.09 -8.55
C VAL A 17 4.17 2.24 -9.11
N VAL A 18 3.11 1.93 -9.86
CA VAL A 18 2.29 2.96 -10.55
C VAL A 18 1.49 3.85 -9.60
N PHE A 19 1.24 3.41 -8.36
CA PHE A 19 0.49 4.18 -7.38
C PHE A 19 1.35 4.85 -6.32
N ALA A 20 2.65 4.54 -6.23
CA ALA A 20 3.51 5.08 -5.18
C ALA A 20 3.50 6.62 -5.16
N ALA A 21 3.60 7.26 -6.33
CA ALA A 21 3.48 8.71 -6.47
C ALA A 21 2.12 9.26 -6.02
N ALA A 22 1.02 8.52 -6.27
CA ALA A 22 -0.31 8.92 -5.83
C ALA A 22 -0.53 8.75 -4.32
N LEU A 23 0.33 7.97 -3.66
CA LEU A 23 0.29 7.67 -2.23
C LEU A 23 1.35 8.45 -1.43
N GLN A 24 2.14 9.33 -2.05
CA GLN A 24 3.24 10.03 -1.39
C GLN A 24 2.82 10.77 -0.10
N ASP A 25 1.60 11.33 -0.08
CA ASP A 25 1.05 12.11 1.04
C ASP A 25 0.10 11.25 1.91
N VAL A 26 0.03 9.94 1.69
CA VAL A 26 -0.79 9.00 2.47
C VAL A 26 0.11 8.23 3.43
N PRO A 27 -0.12 8.28 4.75
CA PRO A 27 0.57 7.40 5.68
C PRO A 27 0.26 5.95 5.38
N VAL A 28 1.30 5.13 5.14
CA VAL A 28 1.17 3.71 4.82
C VAL A 28 1.98 2.88 5.81
N TRP A 29 1.38 1.81 6.34
CA TRP A 29 2.07 0.78 7.10
C TRP A 29 1.81 -0.58 6.47
N VAL A 30 2.87 -1.21 5.97
CA VAL A 30 2.84 -2.52 5.32
C VAL A 30 3.20 -3.62 6.32
N PHE A 31 2.39 -4.68 6.38
CA PHE A 31 2.64 -5.87 7.20
C PHE A 31 2.80 -7.10 6.31
N HIS A 32 3.71 -8.02 6.66
CA HIS A 32 3.90 -9.27 5.94
C HIS A 32 4.28 -10.43 6.86
N GLY A 33 3.61 -11.57 6.73
CA GLY A 33 3.98 -12.80 7.45
C GLY A 33 5.21 -13.48 6.82
N ALA A 34 6.29 -13.66 7.59
CA ALA A 34 7.55 -14.20 7.07
C ALA A 34 7.45 -15.68 6.66
N LYS A 35 6.44 -16.41 7.16
CA LYS A 35 6.16 -17.81 6.83
C LYS A 35 5.01 -17.96 5.84
N ASN A 36 4.53 -16.87 5.23
CA ASN A 36 3.45 -16.92 4.25
C ASN A 36 3.87 -17.74 3.01
N PRO A 37 3.28 -18.92 2.77
CA PRO A 37 3.70 -19.79 1.68
C PRO A 37 3.18 -19.33 0.31
N THR A 38 2.18 -18.43 0.29
CA THR A 38 1.53 -17.95 -0.95
C THR A 38 1.85 -16.49 -1.27
N GLY A 39 2.23 -15.71 -0.26
CA GLY A 39 2.66 -14.32 -0.41
C GLY A 39 4.13 -14.22 -0.85
N ASN A 40 4.43 -13.22 -1.67
CA ASN A 40 5.81 -12.91 -2.04
C ASN A 40 6.31 -11.72 -1.19
N MET A 41 7.20 -11.99 -0.24
CA MET A 41 7.80 -10.97 0.62
C MET A 41 8.51 -9.88 -0.18
N GLU A 42 9.18 -10.25 -1.30
CA GLU A 42 9.86 -9.30 -2.18
C GLU A 42 8.89 -8.33 -2.85
N MET A 43 7.65 -8.76 -3.12
CA MET A 43 6.64 -7.81 -3.62
C MET A 43 6.30 -6.77 -2.58
N SER A 44 6.12 -7.15 -1.30
CA SER A 44 5.87 -6.19 -0.23
C SER A 44 7.06 -5.25 -0.03
N ARG A 45 8.30 -5.74 -0.11
CA ARG A 45 9.51 -4.90 -0.06
C ARG A 45 9.58 -3.92 -1.23
N SER A 46 9.26 -4.37 -2.45
CA SER A 46 9.24 -3.49 -3.63
C SER A 46 8.19 -2.39 -3.54
N VAL A 47 7.09 -2.59 -2.80
CA VAL A 47 6.10 -1.54 -2.51
C VAL A 47 6.71 -0.48 -1.60
N VAL A 48 7.39 -0.91 -0.53
CA VAL A 48 8.05 -0.01 0.43
C VAL A 48 9.11 0.82 -0.30
N GLU A 49 9.99 0.19 -1.07
CA GLU A 49 11.03 0.86 -1.85
C GLU A 49 10.43 1.86 -2.87
N ALA A 50 9.33 1.50 -3.53
CA ALA A 50 8.66 2.40 -4.47
C ALA A 50 8.04 3.62 -3.76
N LEU A 51 7.46 3.44 -2.57
CA LEU A 51 6.91 4.52 -1.74
C LEU A 51 8.03 5.44 -1.24
N GLU A 52 9.13 4.88 -0.72
CA GLU A 52 10.32 5.64 -0.31
C GLU A 52 10.90 6.45 -1.49
N THR A 53 11.03 5.82 -2.66
CA THR A 53 11.51 6.48 -3.89
C THR A 53 10.58 7.61 -4.34
N ALA A 54 9.27 7.49 -4.10
CA ALA A 54 8.27 8.53 -4.37
C ALA A 54 8.26 9.67 -3.33
N GLY A 55 9.11 9.59 -2.30
CA GLY A 55 9.19 10.60 -1.23
C GLY A 55 8.17 10.41 -0.11
N ALA A 56 7.53 9.24 -0.03
CA ALA A 56 6.70 8.86 1.11
C ALA A 56 7.57 8.38 2.29
N ASP A 57 6.97 8.26 3.47
CA ASP A 57 7.59 7.70 4.68
C ASP A 57 6.79 6.47 5.17
N PRO A 58 6.87 5.31 4.48
CA PRO A 58 6.10 4.13 4.86
C PRO A 58 6.71 3.40 6.06
N LYS A 59 5.86 2.82 6.91
CA LYS A 59 6.28 1.81 7.90
C LYS A 59 6.23 0.41 7.28
N TYR A 60 7.14 -0.48 7.68
CA TYR A 60 7.13 -1.91 7.31
C TYR A 60 7.37 -2.80 8.52
N THR A 61 6.52 -3.80 8.72
CA THR A 61 6.68 -4.82 9.76
C THR A 61 6.60 -6.22 9.15
N GLY A 62 7.69 -6.98 9.27
CA GLY A 62 7.68 -8.43 9.02
C GLY A 62 7.30 -9.18 10.29
N ILE A 63 6.29 -10.04 10.24
CA ILE A 63 5.83 -10.87 11.37
C ILE A 63 6.56 -12.22 11.28
N PRO A 64 7.54 -12.51 12.17
CA PRO A 64 8.47 -13.63 11.99
C PRO A 64 7.80 -15.00 11.90
N ASP A 65 6.71 -15.20 12.64
CA ASP A 65 5.96 -16.45 12.67
C ASP A 65 4.63 -16.40 11.88
N GLY A 66 4.33 -15.25 11.26
CA GLY A 66 3.07 -15.03 10.55
C GLY A 66 3.01 -15.74 9.22
N ASP A 67 1.86 -16.33 8.91
CA ASP A 67 1.56 -16.95 7.61
C ASP A 67 0.69 -16.02 6.74
N HIS A 68 -0.28 -16.54 6.00
CA HIS A 68 -1.23 -15.71 5.25
C HIS A 68 -2.27 -15.02 6.16
N GLY A 69 -2.53 -15.57 7.35
CA GLY A 69 -3.55 -15.16 8.31
C GLY A 69 -3.04 -14.22 9.40
N ILE A 70 -2.20 -13.25 9.06
CA ILE A 70 -1.61 -12.30 10.03
C ILE A 70 -2.60 -11.28 10.63
N THR A 71 -3.87 -11.31 10.22
CA THR A 71 -4.89 -10.34 10.62
C THR A 71 -4.98 -10.18 12.13
N ASP A 72 -5.04 -11.29 12.88
CA ASP A 72 -5.15 -11.24 14.35
C ASP A 72 -3.89 -10.65 15.00
N ALA A 73 -2.71 -10.94 14.45
CA ALA A 73 -1.45 -10.37 14.95
C ALA A 73 -1.38 -8.85 14.72
N VAL A 74 -1.86 -8.35 13.57
CA VAL A 74 -1.86 -6.92 13.25
C VAL A 74 -2.94 -6.18 14.05
N HIS A 75 -4.17 -6.72 14.08
CA HIS A 75 -5.29 -6.06 14.77
C HIS A 75 -5.28 -6.27 16.29
N GLY A 76 -4.48 -7.20 16.80
CA GLY A 76 -4.21 -7.38 18.23
C GLY A 76 -3.11 -6.45 18.77
N ASP A 77 -2.45 -5.68 17.92
CA ASP A 77 -1.38 -4.75 18.30
C ASP A 77 -1.94 -3.34 18.62
N ASP A 78 -1.75 -2.88 19.86
CA ASP A 78 -2.15 -1.54 20.27
C ASP A 78 -1.38 -0.44 19.51
N GLU A 79 -0.12 -0.67 19.12
CA GLU A 79 0.66 0.29 18.33
C GLU A 79 0.01 0.52 16.96
N PHE A 80 -0.52 -0.55 16.35
CA PHE A 80 -1.25 -0.44 15.10
C PHE A 80 -2.47 0.47 15.24
N HIS A 81 -3.29 0.29 16.28
CA HIS A 81 -4.46 1.13 16.50
C HIS A 81 -4.08 2.58 16.81
N GLN A 82 -3.11 2.79 17.70
CA GLN A 82 -2.63 4.13 18.06
C GLN A 82 -2.11 4.87 16.83
N TRP A 83 -1.30 4.20 16.00
CA TRP A 83 -0.82 4.77 14.75
C TRP A 83 -1.96 5.04 13.77
N HIS A 84 -2.84 4.06 13.53
CA HIS A 84 -3.90 4.16 12.53
C HIS A 84 -4.87 5.31 12.82
N PHE A 85 -5.29 5.47 14.08
CA PHE A 85 -6.21 6.54 14.48
C PHE A 85 -5.54 7.91 14.66
N ALA A 86 -4.21 7.97 14.76
CA ALA A 86 -3.48 9.25 14.75
C ALA A 86 -3.41 9.88 13.35
N GLN A 87 -3.61 9.09 12.29
CA GLN A 87 -3.49 9.59 10.92
C GLN A 87 -4.67 10.50 10.54
N ARG A 88 -4.36 11.57 9.81
CA ARG A 88 -5.36 12.49 9.25
C ARG A 88 -5.01 12.77 7.80
N ARG A 89 -6.03 12.80 6.94
CA ARG A 89 -5.88 13.45 5.63
C ARG A 89 -5.81 14.94 5.87
N GLU A 90 -4.71 15.58 5.51
CA GLU A 90 -4.65 17.04 5.47
C GLU A 90 -5.67 17.53 4.44
N GLN A 91 -6.73 18.18 4.91
CA GLN A 91 -7.63 18.91 4.00
C GLN A 91 -6.88 20.14 3.50
N GLY A 92 -6.16 20.01 2.38
CA GLY A 92 -5.37 21.12 1.82
C GLY A 92 -4.50 20.79 0.61
N ARG A 93 -4.04 19.54 0.45
CA ARG A 93 -3.44 19.07 -0.82
C ARG A 93 -4.46 18.23 -1.56
N GLY A 94 -5.47 18.90 -2.10
CA GLY A 94 -6.36 18.28 -3.07
C GLY A 94 -5.51 17.69 -4.19
N LEU A 95 -5.75 16.42 -4.53
CA LEU A 95 -5.46 15.94 -5.86
C LEU A 95 -6.00 17.03 -6.80
N LYS A 96 -5.13 17.71 -7.56
CA LYS A 96 -5.62 18.60 -8.61
C LYS A 96 -6.60 17.74 -9.41
N PRO A 97 -7.88 18.15 -9.56
CA PRO A 97 -8.79 17.36 -10.37
C PRO A 97 -8.12 17.17 -11.72
N ALA A 98 -7.95 15.90 -12.11
CA ALA A 98 -7.44 15.54 -13.41
C ALA A 98 -8.48 15.98 -14.44
N GLY A 99 -8.44 17.25 -14.85
CA GLY A 99 -9.38 17.85 -15.79
C GLY A 99 -10.81 17.94 -15.25
N ALA A 100 -11.39 19.13 -15.29
CA ALA A 100 -12.83 19.27 -15.22
C ALA A 100 -13.45 18.50 -16.40
N GLY A 101 -14.19 17.44 -16.11
CA GLY A 101 -14.78 16.59 -17.14
C GLY A 101 -15.72 15.51 -16.60
N HIS A 102 -16.72 15.92 -15.80
CA HIS A 102 -18.12 15.43 -15.78
C HIS A 102 -18.76 15.66 -14.40
N GLU A 103 -19.86 16.41 -14.39
CA GLU A 103 -20.73 16.61 -13.24
C GLU A 103 -21.31 15.27 -12.74
N PHE A 104 -21.04 14.92 -11.49
CA PHE A 104 -21.65 13.76 -10.82
C PHE A 104 -22.09 14.08 -9.38
N ALA A 105 -22.50 15.33 -9.12
CA ALA A 105 -22.85 15.78 -7.77
C ALA A 105 -24.17 16.54 -7.74
N SER A 106 -25.31 15.85 -7.90
CA SER A 106 -26.61 16.48 -7.61
C SER A 106 -27.81 15.55 -7.32
N THR A 107 -27.66 14.34 -6.73
CA THR A 107 -28.86 13.58 -6.30
C THR A 107 -28.66 12.62 -5.12
N TRP A 108 -28.32 13.10 -3.91
CA TRP A 108 -28.48 12.26 -2.69
C TRP A 108 -28.99 12.98 -1.43
N ARG A 109 -29.67 14.13 -1.57
CA ARG A 109 -30.36 14.81 -0.45
C ARG A 109 -31.87 14.95 -0.68
N ARG A 110 -32.57 13.83 -0.85
CA ARG A 110 -34.04 13.77 -0.70
C ARG A 110 -34.61 12.34 -0.56
N ALA A 111 -34.15 11.57 0.42
CA ALA A 111 -34.77 10.27 0.76
C ALA A 111 -34.65 9.94 2.26
N ALA A 112 -34.89 10.92 3.11
CA ALA A 112 -35.22 10.71 4.52
C ALA A 112 -36.27 11.75 4.89
N GLY A 113 -37.52 11.38 4.64
CA GLY A 113 -38.75 12.06 5.05
C GLY A 113 -39.76 10.97 5.34
#